data_AF-A0A3N2FHB8-F1
#
_entry.id   AF-A0A3N2FHB8-F1
#
_cell.length_a   1.000
_cell.length_b   1.000
_cell.length_c   1.000
_cell.angle_alpha   90.00
_cell.angle_beta   90.00
_cell.angle_gamma   90.00
#
_symmetry.space_group_name_H-M   'P 1'
#
loop_
_entity.id
_entity.type
_entity.pdbx_description
1 polymer ?
#
loop_
_entity_poly.entity_id
_entity_poly.type
_entity_poly.pdbx_seq_one_letter_code
_entity_poly.pdbx_strand_id
1 'polypeptide(L)'
;MREALGGSPASQAIGAAKLQSVPELAAASYLIGSEGPEHLRVRSDTFSCGQAFPSAIFYDPAGSGGISLYADVADPFTHESTGTVPTRGTDAHVLTPPAGHHFMTWTEPDGVRWFVIARGMSVAQLASWLDTAPLTGVTVGTDASVPGMTRVPDIAPTPAGPSTVWTWTAEYAGVAPSRVVDGYEDVPAGAVTLDVRVGAVENPAASLSWALPGRVITTVDGAPAWYVPHSEGGSVLAWTKDGATFRLYVGAHTLQASQAIAAQLEHVALGDPRVTSRLTP
;
A
#
# COMPACT_ATOMS: atom_id res chain seq x y z
N MET A 1 -0.71 13.40 -1.67
CA MET A 1 -2.01 12.87 -1.18
C MET A 1 -2.00 12.38 0.27
N ARG A 2 -0.87 12.38 1.01
CA ARG A 2 -0.85 12.11 2.47
C ARG A 2 -1.01 13.35 3.36
N GLU A 3 -0.87 14.57 2.81
CA GLU A 3 -0.85 15.81 3.60
C GLU A 3 -2.15 16.64 3.53
N ALA A 4 -3.16 16.23 2.75
CA ALA A 4 -4.36 17.05 2.53
C ALA A 4 -5.54 16.75 3.49
N LEU A 5 -5.40 15.81 4.43
CA LEU A 5 -6.48 15.42 5.34
C LEU A 5 -6.03 15.65 6.79
N GLY A 6 -6.24 16.89 7.25
CA GLY A 6 -5.79 17.41 8.54
C GLY A 6 -6.44 16.70 9.74
N GLY A 7 -5.75 15.68 10.22
CA GLY A 7 -5.97 15.05 11.51
C GLY A 7 -5.02 13.87 11.64
N SER A 8 -4.00 13.99 12.50
CA SER A 8 -3.18 12.82 12.84
C SER A 8 -4.11 11.75 13.44
N PRO A 9 -4.04 10.49 12.97
CA PRO A 9 -4.90 9.45 13.49
C PRO A 9 -4.68 9.29 15.00
N ALA A 10 -5.76 9.06 15.74
CA ALA A 10 -5.65 8.69 17.14
C ALA A 10 -5.06 7.27 17.22
N SER A 11 -3.85 7.17 17.76
CA SER A 11 -3.16 5.89 17.94
C SER A 11 -3.37 5.37 19.36
N GLN A 12 -3.77 4.11 19.49
CA GLN A 12 -3.95 3.43 20.77
C GLN A 12 -3.22 2.10 20.77
N ALA A 13 -2.39 1.87 21.79
CA ALA A 13 -1.76 0.58 22.03
C ALA A 13 -2.71 -0.38 22.76
N ILE A 14 -2.56 -1.68 22.48
CA ILE A 14 -3.58 -2.70 22.77
C ILE A 14 -2.99 -3.79 23.67
N GLY A 15 -3.51 -3.89 24.89
CA GLY A 15 -3.13 -4.95 25.82
C GLY A 15 -3.76 -6.32 25.51
N ALA A 16 -3.25 -7.36 26.17
CA ALA A 16 -3.60 -8.76 25.90
C ALA A 16 -5.10 -9.08 25.99
N ALA A 17 -5.81 -8.45 26.94
CA ALA A 17 -7.24 -8.66 27.13
C ALA A 17 -8.08 -8.17 25.93
N LYS A 18 -7.62 -7.10 25.24
CA LYS A 18 -8.32 -6.52 24.08
C LYS A 18 -7.96 -7.25 22.79
N LEU A 19 -6.78 -7.89 22.73
CA LEU A 19 -6.31 -8.66 21.58
C LEU A 19 -7.34 -9.69 21.10
N GLN A 20 -7.92 -10.47 22.01
CA GLN A 20 -8.90 -11.53 21.67
C GLN A 20 -10.29 -10.99 21.30
N SER A 21 -10.58 -9.72 21.62
CA SER A 21 -11.88 -9.08 21.36
C SER A 21 -11.98 -8.42 19.99
N VAL A 22 -10.90 -8.43 19.20
CA VAL A 22 -10.82 -7.80 17.87
C VAL A 22 -10.58 -8.90 16.83
N PRO A 23 -11.64 -9.42 16.18
CA PRO A 23 -11.54 -10.52 15.21
C PRO A 23 -10.55 -10.23 14.07
N GLU A 24 -10.42 -8.97 13.66
CA GLU A 24 -9.51 -8.54 12.60
C GLU A 24 -8.04 -8.83 12.94
N LEU A 25 -7.66 -8.76 14.22
CA LEU A 25 -6.29 -9.06 14.64
C LEU A 25 -5.91 -10.52 14.41
N ALA A 26 -6.88 -11.43 14.36
CA ALA A 26 -6.60 -12.82 14.00
C ALA A 26 -6.08 -12.92 12.56
N ALA A 27 -6.46 -12.03 11.64
CA ALA A 27 -5.89 -12.02 10.29
C ALA A 27 -4.49 -11.37 10.22
N ALA A 28 -4.09 -10.62 11.26
CA ALA A 28 -2.80 -9.95 11.32
C ALA A 28 -1.71 -10.75 12.08
N SER A 29 -2.09 -11.79 12.81
CA SER A 29 -1.22 -12.51 13.75
C SER A 29 -0.24 -13.45 13.04
N TYR A 30 0.82 -12.88 12.50
CA TYR A 30 1.92 -13.62 11.88
C TYR A 30 3.22 -13.42 12.65
N LEU A 31 4.03 -14.47 12.68
CA LEU A 31 5.40 -14.47 13.21
C LEU A 31 6.37 -15.04 12.17
N ILE A 32 7.68 -14.86 12.42
CA ILE A 32 8.76 -15.38 11.58
C ILE A 32 9.37 -16.59 12.28
N GLY A 33 9.25 -17.76 11.66
CA GLY A 33 9.84 -18.99 12.17
C GLY A 33 9.28 -19.45 13.51
N SER A 34 10.01 -20.37 14.16
CA SER A 34 9.56 -21.04 15.38
C SER A 34 9.85 -20.25 16.67
N GLU A 35 10.74 -19.27 16.63
CA GLU A 35 11.06 -18.43 17.79
C GLU A 35 10.06 -17.27 17.90
N GLY A 36 9.73 -16.88 19.14
CA GLY A 36 8.91 -15.70 19.36
C GLY A 36 9.72 -14.40 19.15
N PRO A 37 9.07 -13.29 18.81
CA PRO A 37 9.76 -12.01 18.68
C PRO A 37 10.28 -11.53 20.04
N GLU A 38 11.27 -10.65 20.02
CA GLU A 38 11.76 -10.00 21.25
C GLU A 38 10.71 -9.01 21.77
N HIS A 39 10.11 -8.27 20.84
CA HIS A 39 9.04 -7.33 21.11
C HIS A 39 7.86 -7.56 20.18
N LEU A 40 6.67 -7.58 20.75
CA LEU A 40 5.42 -7.58 19.99
C LEU A 40 4.58 -6.39 20.42
N ARG A 41 4.13 -5.59 19.44
CA ARG A 41 3.27 -4.43 19.67
C ARG A 41 2.06 -4.50 18.76
N VAL A 42 0.91 -4.13 19.31
CA VAL A 42 -0.32 -3.98 18.55
C VAL A 42 -0.86 -2.58 18.75
N ARG A 43 -1.09 -1.87 17.66
CA ARG A 43 -1.72 -0.54 17.67
C ARG A 43 -2.93 -0.49 16.76
N SER A 44 -3.86 0.39 17.09
CA SER A 44 -4.93 0.81 16.19
C SER A 44 -4.77 2.28 15.84
N ASP A 45 -4.89 2.61 14.56
CA ASP A 45 -4.99 3.97 14.06
C ASP A 45 -6.39 4.17 13.47
N THR A 46 -7.13 5.16 13.97
CA THR A 46 -8.48 5.46 13.47
C THR A 46 -8.48 6.74 12.64
N PHE A 47 -9.08 6.68 11.46
CA PHE A 47 -9.25 7.77 10.52
C PHE A 47 -10.71 8.23 10.52
N SER A 48 -10.91 9.54 10.46
CA SER A 48 -12.26 10.16 10.39
C SER A 48 -12.95 9.96 9.04
N CYS A 49 -12.20 9.51 8.03
CA CYS A 49 -12.68 9.26 6.68
C CYS A 49 -12.25 7.86 6.19
N GLY A 50 -12.91 7.39 5.14
CA GLY A 50 -12.51 6.16 4.46
C GLY A 50 -11.23 6.42 3.68
N GLN A 51 -10.33 5.43 3.64
CA GLN A 51 -9.20 5.52 2.71
C GLN A 51 -9.69 5.34 1.27
N ALA A 52 -9.16 6.14 0.35
CA ALA A 52 -9.43 5.97 -1.07
C ALA A 52 -8.65 4.76 -1.59
N PHE A 53 -9.38 3.78 -2.14
CA PHE A 53 -8.79 2.61 -2.79
C PHE A 53 -8.93 2.76 -4.31
N PRO A 54 -7.92 2.36 -5.09
CA PRO A 54 -8.09 2.33 -6.54
C PRO A 54 -9.18 1.32 -6.94
N SER A 55 -10.08 1.73 -7.82
CA SER A 55 -11.02 0.84 -8.50
C SER A 55 -10.31 -0.11 -9.48
N ALA A 56 -9.14 0.27 -10.00
CA ALA A 56 -8.27 -0.61 -10.78
C ALA A 56 -6.80 -0.16 -10.71
N ILE A 57 -5.89 -1.13 -10.84
CA ILE A 57 -4.46 -0.89 -10.88
C ILE A 57 -3.86 -1.69 -12.04
N PHE A 58 -3.03 -1.02 -12.82
CA PHE A 58 -2.22 -1.59 -13.90
C PHE A 58 -0.76 -1.23 -13.65
N TYR A 59 0.16 -2.15 -13.90
CA TYR A 59 1.59 -1.89 -13.75
C TYR A 59 2.40 -2.58 -14.84
N ASP A 60 3.49 -1.96 -15.27
CA ASP A 60 4.49 -2.62 -16.09
C ASP A 60 5.36 -3.53 -15.21
N PRO A 61 5.42 -4.85 -15.46
CA PRO A 61 6.28 -5.78 -14.73
C PRO A 61 7.77 -5.41 -14.73
N ALA A 62 8.25 -4.68 -15.76
CA ALA A 62 9.62 -4.17 -15.80
C ALA A 62 9.85 -2.95 -14.89
N GLY A 63 8.79 -2.41 -14.27
CA GLY A 63 8.87 -1.31 -13.32
C GLY A 63 8.98 0.07 -13.96
N SER A 64 8.68 0.23 -15.25
CA SER A 64 8.76 1.54 -15.92
C SER A 64 7.59 2.47 -15.60
N GLY A 65 6.44 1.92 -15.17
CA GLY A 65 5.24 2.71 -14.97
C GLY A 65 4.01 1.91 -14.56
N GLY A 66 2.87 2.59 -14.56
CA GLY A 66 1.56 2.00 -14.33
C GLY A 66 0.47 3.05 -14.23
N ILE A 67 -0.74 2.58 -13.92
CA ILE A 67 -1.96 3.39 -13.77
C ILE A 67 -2.71 2.93 -12.52
N SER A 68 -3.16 3.86 -11.68
CA SER A 68 -4.16 3.61 -10.62
C SER A 68 -5.37 4.52 -10.85
N LEU A 69 -6.56 3.93 -10.96
CA LEU A 69 -7.82 4.67 -11.13
C LEU A 69 -8.59 4.65 -9.83
N TYR A 70 -9.11 5.80 -9.43
CA TYR A 70 -9.91 5.99 -8.23
C TYR A 70 -11.24 6.61 -8.64
N ALA A 71 -12.34 6.00 -8.19
CA ALA A 71 -13.67 6.55 -8.38
C ALA A 71 -14.08 7.43 -7.18
N ASP A 72 -14.93 8.40 -7.48
CA ASP A 72 -15.53 9.37 -6.55
C ASP A 72 -14.54 10.10 -5.63
N VAL A 73 -13.41 10.53 -6.20
CA VAL A 73 -12.43 11.35 -5.47
C VAL A 73 -12.86 12.81 -5.51
N ALA A 74 -13.10 13.39 -4.34
CA ALA A 74 -13.34 14.82 -4.20
C ALA A 74 -12.03 15.61 -4.27
N ASP A 75 -12.02 16.67 -5.09
CA ASP A 75 -10.98 17.70 -5.16
C ASP A 75 -9.54 17.15 -5.13
N PRO A 76 -9.13 16.29 -6.09
CA PRO A 76 -7.86 15.59 -6.01
C PRO A 76 -6.63 16.49 -6.13
N PHE A 77 -6.79 17.72 -6.64
CA PHE A 77 -5.70 18.68 -6.82
C PHE A 77 -5.69 19.72 -5.70
N THR A 78 -4.65 19.70 -4.88
CA THR A 78 -4.37 20.76 -3.89
C THR A 78 -3.67 21.99 -4.51
N HIS A 79 -3.38 21.92 -5.81
CA HIS A 79 -2.67 22.95 -6.59
C HIS A 79 -3.41 23.20 -7.91
N GLU A 80 -3.10 24.31 -8.58
CA GLU A 80 -3.67 24.60 -9.90
C GLU A 80 -3.29 23.51 -10.92
N SER A 81 -4.26 23.10 -11.74
CA SER A 81 -4.01 22.19 -12.86
C SER A 81 -3.05 22.82 -13.85
N THR A 82 -2.17 22.03 -14.44
CA THR A 82 -1.25 22.47 -15.50
C THR A 82 -1.92 22.62 -16.88
N GLY A 83 -3.18 22.19 -17.01
CA GLY A 83 -3.98 22.32 -18.23
C GLY A 83 -5.17 21.37 -18.25
N THR A 84 -5.82 21.25 -19.41
CA THR A 84 -6.89 20.28 -19.68
C THR A 84 -6.56 19.42 -20.90
N VAL A 85 -7.15 18.23 -20.96
CA VAL A 85 -7.09 17.33 -22.13
C VAL A 85 -8.47 16.71 -22.36
N PRO A 86 -8.95 16.63 -23.62
CA PRO A 86 -10.18 15.91 -23.93
C PRO A 86 -10.04 14.44 -23.49
N THR A 87 -11.01 13.95 -22.74
CA THR A 87 -11.07 12.58 -22.23
C THR A 87 -12.53 12.22 -22.03
N ARG A 88 -12.97 11.15 -22.69
CA ARG A 88 -14.29 10.55 -22.59
C ARG A 88 -15.42 11.55 -22.88
N GLY A 89 -15.19 12.45 -23.83
CA GLY A 89 -16.14 13.51 -24.20
C GLY A 89 -16.23 14.67 -23.22
N THR A 90 -15.33 14.74 -22.23
CA THR A 90 -15.22 15.84 -21.25
C THR A 90 -13.80 16.41 -21.25
N ASP A 91 -13.60 17.58 -20.63
CA ASP A 91 -12.25 18.11 -20.40
C ASP A 91 -11.73 17.61 -19.05
N ALA A 92 -10.76 16.69 -19.09
CA ALA A 92 -10.05 16.27 -17.89
C ALA A 92 -9.02 17.31 -17.49
N HIS A 93 -8.99 17.70 -16.21
CA HIS A 93 -7.91 18.52 -15.68
C HIS A 93 -6.66 17.68 -15.46
N VAL A 94 -5.50 18.25 -15.79
CA VAL A 94 -4.21 17.55 -15.76
C VAL A 94 -3.26 18.24 -14.80
N LEU A 95 -2.53 17.47 -14.01
CA LEU A 95 -1.37 17.91 -13.23
C LEU A 95 -0.18 16.99 -13.55
N THR A 96 0.94 17.55 -13.98
CA THR A 96 2.16 16.79 -14.32
C THR A 96 3.37 17.32 -13.55
N PRO A 97 3.67 16.75 -12.36
CA PRO A 97 4.85 17.14 -11.60
C PRO A 97 6.16 16.68 -12.27
N PRO A 98 7.31 17.31 -11.93
CA PRO A 98 8.62 16.99 -12.52
C PRO A 98 9.08 15.53 -12.37
N ALA A 99 8.52 14.78 -11.42
CA ALA A 99 8.86 13.38 -11.17
C ALA A 99 8.31 12.39 -12.23
N GLY A 100 7.67 12.89 -13.29
CA GLY A 100 7.18 12.07 -14.42
C GLY A 100 5.86 11.36 -14.14
N HIS A 101 5.16 11.74 -13.08
CA HIS A 101 3.79 11.31 -12.83
C HIS A 101 2.80 12.22 -13.56
N HIS A 102 1.73 11.65 -14.06
CA HIS A 102 0.57 12.36 -14.58
C HIS A 102 -0.62 12.07 -13.70
N PHE A 103 -1.31 13.13 -13.30
CA PHE A 103 -2.56 13.07 -12.58
C PHE A 103 -3.64 13.66 -13.47
N MET A 104 -4.75 12.94 -13.65
CA MET A 104 -5.91 13.47 -14.38
C MET A 104 -7.17 13.31 -13.54
N THR A 105 -8.08 14.26 -13.65
CA THR A 105 -9.41 14.17 -13.05
C THR A 105 -10.49 14.67 -14.01
N TRP A 106 -11.61 13.97 -14.04
CA TRP A 106 -12.78 14.32 -14.84
C TRP A 106 -14.05 13.81 -14.17
N THR A 107 -15.21 14.17 -14.71
CA THR A 107 -16.52 13.69 -14.23
C THR A 107 -17.24 13.01 -15.38
N GLU A 108 -17.66 11.77 -15.19
CA GLU A 108 -18.48 11.04 -16.17
C GLU A 108 -19.91 11.64 -16.25
N PRO A 109 -20.67 11.39 -17.34
CA PRO A 109 -22.06 11.85 -17.45
C PRO A 109 -23.01 11.37 -16.35
N ASP A 110 -22.67 10.27 -15.67
CA ASP A 110 -23.41 9.74 -14.51
C ASP A 110 -23.09 10.49 -13.20
N GLY A 111 -22.18 11.47 -13.24
CA GLY A 111 -21.76 12.29 -12.11
C GLY A 111 -20.58 11.72 -11.32
N VAL A 112 -20.05 10.54 -11.66
CA VAL A 112 -18.90 9.97 -10.95
C VAL A 112 -17.64 10.74 -11.28
N ARG A 113 -16.97 11.25 -10.24
CA ARG A 113 -15.68 11.95 -10.36
C ARG A 113 -14.55 10.94 -10.37
N TRP A 114 -13.84 10.85 -11.48
CA TRP A 114 -12.69 9.97 -11.60
C TRP A 114 -11.40 10.72 -11.37
N PHE A 115 -10.44 10.03 -10.76
CA PHE A 115 -9.08 10.47 -10.60
C PHE A 115 -8.14 9.34 -11.00
N VAL A 116 -7.10 9.66 -11.76
CA VAL A 116 -6.09 8.69 -12.18
C VAL A 116 -4.70 9.20 -11.86
N ILE A 117 -3.86 8.29 -11.40
CA ILE A 117 -2.42 8.47 -11.27
C ILE A 117 -1.76 7.57 -12.30
N ALA A 118 -0.87 8.10 -13.13
CA ALA A 118 -0.12 7.31 -14.09
C ALA A 118 1.36 7.71 -14.14
N ARG A 119 2.20 6.77 -14.57
CA ARG A 119 3.62 6.99 -14.89
C ARG A 119 4.03 6.07 -16.04
N GLY A 120 5.07 6.46 -16.78
CA GLY A 120 5.62 5.66 -17.88
C GLY A 120 4.86 5.79 -19.20
N MET A 121 3.92 6.73 -19.30
CA MET A 121 3.22 7.08 -20.53
C MET A 121 2.94 8.58 -20.57
N SER A 122 2.76 9.13 -21.76
CA SER A 122 2.35 10.54 -21.92
C SER A 122 0.87 10.75 -21.57
N VAL A 123 0.51 12.01 -21.25
CA VAL A 123 -0.89 12.42 -21.03
C VAL A 123 -1.80 12.05 -22.20
N ALA A 124 -1.33 12.21 -23.45
CA ALA A 124 -2.12 11.86 -24.63
C ALA A 124 -2.38 10.35 -24.75
N GLN A 125 -1.38 9.51 -24.43
CA GLN A 125 -1.56 8.06 -24.38
C GLN A 125 -2.54 7.65 -23.27
N LEU A 126 -2.44 8.27 -22.10
CA LEU A 126 -3.36 8.03 -20.99
C LEU A 126 -4.80 8.41 -21.34
N ALA A 127 -5.03 9.59 -21.90
CA ALA A 127 -6.34 10.04 -22.36
C ALA A 127 -6.94 9.09 -23.41
N SER A 128 -6.15 8.72 -24.43
CA SER A 128 -6.58 7.77 -25.46
C SER A 128 -6.94 6.39 -24.91
N TRP A 129 -6.25 5.93 -23.86
CA TRP A 129 -6.62 4.68 -23.18
C TRP A 129 -7.92 4.85 -22.40
N LEU A 130 -8.06 5.93 -21.63
CA LEU A 130 -9.27 6.24 -20.86
C LEU A 130 -10.52 6.32 -21.75
N ASP A 131 -10.41 6.84 -22.97
CA ASP A 131 -11.50 6.88 -23.96
C ASP A 131 -12.10 5.50 -24.27
N THR A 132 -11.30 4.44 -24.10
CA THR A 132 -11.70 3.05 -24.37
C THR A 132 -11.94 2.23 -23.11
N ALA A 133 -11.58 2.75 -21.93
CA ALA A 133 -11.72 2.02 -20.67
C ALA A 133 -13.21 1.77 -20.36
N PRO A 134 -13.60 0.53 -20.00
CA PRO A 134 -14.98 0.19 -19.64
C PRO A 134 -15.30 0.68 -18.23
N LEU A 135 -15.70 1.93 -18.07
CA LEU A 135 -16.10 2.51 -16.78
C LEU A 135 -17.62 2.38 -16.61
N THR A 136 -18.08 1.94 -15.44
CA THR A 136 -19.51 1.87 -15.11
C THR A 136 -19.72 2.18 -13.64
N GLY A 137 -20.39 3.30 -13.34
CA GLY A 137 -20.50 3.81 -11.98
C GLY A 137 -19.10 4.00 -11.39
N VAL A 138 -18.82 3.33 -10.27
CA VAL A 138 -17.52 3.38 -9.56
C VAL A 138 -16.54 2.26 -9.93
N THR A 139 -16.87 1.47 -10.96
CA THR A 139 -16.13 0.25 -11.33
C THR A 139 -15.42 0.38 -12.67
N VAL A 140 -14.32 -0.37 -12.81
CA VAL A 140 -13.59 -0.56 -14.07
C VAL A 140 -13.80 -2.00 -14.52
N GLY A 141 -14.40 -2.21 -15.69
CA GLY A 141 -14.74 -3.52 -16.23
C GLY A 141 -13.55 -4.47 -16.24
N THR A 142 -13.77 -5.74 -15.90
CA THR A 142 -12.71 -6.76 -15.67
C THR A 142 -11.87 -7.07 -16.92
N ASP A 143 -12.40 -6.75 -18.09
CA ASP A 143 -11.77 -6.86 -19.41
C ASP A 143 -10.89 -5.66 -19.79
N ALA A 144 -10.89 -4.59 -18.98
CA ALA A 144 -9.98 -3.45 -19.17
C ALA A 144 -8.52 -3.93 -19.19
N SER A 145 -7.79 -3.51 -20.22
CA SER A 145 -6.39 -3.84 -20.41
C SER A 145 -5.61 -2.60 -20.86
N VAL A 146 -4.33 -2.56 -20.50
CA VAL A 146 -3.39 -1.52 -20.91
C VAL A 146 -2.21 -2.24 -21.59
N PRO A 147 -1.85 -1.88 -22.84
CA PRO A 147 -0.75 -2.54 -23.54
C PRO A 147 0.55 -2.56 -22.71
N GLY A 148 1.15 -3.74 -22.59
CA GLY A 148 2.41 -3.92 -21.86
C GLY A 148 2.29 -3.91 -20.32
N MET A 149 1.08 -3.78 -19.77
CA MET A 149 0.88 -3.78 -18.32
C MET A 149 0.07 -4.98 -17.85
N THR A 150 0.30 -5.37 -16.60
CA THR A 150 -0.47 -6.36 -15.86
C THR A 150 -1.50 -5.66 -15.00
N ARG A 151 -2.74 -6.17 -15.02
CA ARG A 151 -3.80 -5.74 -14.09
C ARG A 151 -3.64 -6.47 -12.77
N VAL A 152 -3.70 -5.73 -11.67
CA VAL A 152 -3.82 -6.30 -10.32
C VAL A 152 -5.26 -6.79 -10.14
N PRO A 153 -5.49 -7.97 -9.54
CA PRO A 153 -6.84 -8.39 -9.15
C PRO A 153 -7.57 -7.30 -8.37
N ASP A 154 -8.84 -7.11 -8.68
CA ASP A 154 -9.64 -6.05 -8.07
C ASP A 154 -9.68 -6.21 -6.55
N ILE A 155 -9.47 -5.10 -5.86
CA ILE A 155 -9.49 -5.05 -4.40
C ILE A 155 -10.88 -4.56 -4.01
N ALA A 156 -11.53 -5.28 -3.09
CA ALA A 156 -12.82 -4.86 -2.59
C ALA A 156 -12.70 -3.44 -1.99
N PRO A 157 -13.58 -2.51 -2.39
CA PRO A 157 -13.57 -1.17 -1.82
C PRO A 157 -13.83 -1.25 -0.32
N THR A 158 -13.08 -0.46 0.46
CA THR A 158 -13.38 -0.31 1.88
C THR A 158 -14.67 0.51 2.02
N PRO A 159 -15.59 0.16 2.95
CA PRO A 159 -16.77 0.94 3.22
C PRO A 159 -16.45 2.42 3.48
N ALA A 160 -17.31 3.31 3.00
CA ALA A 160 -17.22 4.73 3.32
C ALA A 160 -17.44 4.96 4.82
N GLY A 161 -16.77 5.98 5.38
CA GLY A 161 -16.91 6.37 6.78
C GLY A 161 -15.62 6.19 7.59
N PRO A 162 -15.68 6.37 8.91
CA PRO A 162 -14.53 6.17 9.78
C PRO A 162 -13.94 4.78 9.60
N SER A 163 -12.62 4.71 9.60
CA SER A 163 -11.93 3.46 9.33
C SER A 163 -10.80 3.24 10.34
N THR A 164 -10.56 1.97 10.67
CA THR A 164 -9.49 1.59 11.59
C THR A 164 -8.48 0.72 10.86
N VAL A 165 -7.21 1.02 11.08
CA VAL A 165 -6.09 0.16 10.70
C VAL A 165 -5.49 -0.42 11.96
N TRP A 166 -5.44 -1.74 12.04
CA TRP A 166 -4.69 -2.42 13.07
C TRP A 166 -3.30 -2.74 12.54
N THR A 167 -2.26 -2.43 13.31
CA THR A 167 -0.88 -2.82 13.00
C THR A 167 -0.38 -3.78 14.06
N TRP A 168 0.05 -4.96 13.61
CA TRP A 168 0.79 -5.96 14.36
C TRP A 168 2.27 -5.83 14.00
N THR A 169 3.10 -5.47 14.97
CA THR A 169 4.54 -5.26 14.77
C THR A 169 5.34 -6.25 15.62
N ALA A 170 6.08 -7.15 14.97
CA ALA A 170 6.97 -8.12 15.60
C ALA A 170 8.43 -7.78 15.27
N GLU A 171 9.23 -7.52 16.30
CA GLU A 171 10.65 -7.13 16.20
C GLU A 171 11.55 -8.28 16.64
N TYR A 172 12.55 -8.60 15.82
CA TYR A 172 13.57 -9.62 16.05
C TYR A 172 14.94 -8.93 16.07
N ALA A 173 15.71 -9.13 17.14
CA ALA A 173 16.95 -8.43 17.49
C ALA A 173 16.82 -6.95 17.95
N GLY A 174 15.61 -6.48 18.28
CA GLY A 174 15.40 -5.27 19.09
C GLY A 174 15.82 -3.93 18.47
N VAL A 175 16.16 -3.88 17.19
CA VAL A 175 16.54 -2.63 16.49
C VAL A 175 15.40 -2.18 15.58
N ALA A 176 14.66 -1.16 16.03
CA ALA A 176 13.68 -0.48 15.20
C ALA A 176 14.40 0.49 14.24
N PRO A 177 13.98 0.59 12.97
CA PRO A 177 14.47 1.64 12.08
C PRO A 177 14.18 3.01 12.70
N SER A 178 15.21 3.82 12.88
CA SER A 178 15.08 5.17 13.43
C SER A 178 15.53 6.20 12.40
N ARG A 179 14.80 7.32 12.31
CA ARG A 179 15.18 8.43 11.43
C ARG A 179 16.21 9.28 12.16
N VAL A 180 17.41 9.39 11.60
CA VAL A 180 18.43 10.36 12.03
C VAL A 180 18.29 11.65 11.23
N VAL A 181 18.92 12.74 11.70
CA VAL A 181 18.99 13.98 10.92
C VAL A 181 19.59 13.63 9.55
N ASP A 182 18.83 13.91 8.49
CA ASP A 182 19.16 13.64 7.08
C ASP A 182 19.15 12.19 6.59
N GLY A 183 18.57 11.23 7.32
CA GLY A 183 18.46 9.87 6.80
C GLY A 183 17.86 8.85 7.77
N TYR A 184 18.13 7.58 7.50
CA TYR A 184 17.82 6.48 8.41
C TYR A 184 19.11 5.88 8.95
N GLU A 185 19.07 5.45 10.21
CA GLU A 185 20.17 4.71 10.83
C GLU A 185 20.32 3.35 10.16
N ASP A 186 21.55 2.93 9.86
CA ASP A 186 21.82 1.59 9.33
C ASP A 186 21.33 0.52 10.30
N VAL A 187 20.46 -0.35 9.80
CA VAL A 187 19.86 -1.44 10.57
C VAL A 187 20.80 -2.65 10.49
N PRO A 188 21.23 -3.24 11.62
CA PRO A 188 22.14 -4.39 11.62
C PRO A 188 21.61 -5.53 10.76
N ALA A 189 22.48 -6.22 10.02
CA ALA A 189 22.08 -7.23 9.03
C ALA A 189 21.17 -8.36 9.56
N GLY A 190 21.20 -8.62 10.88
CA GLY A 190 20.35 -9.62 11.55
C GLY A 190 19.03 -9.09 12.13
N ALA A 191 18.82 -7.76 12.14
CA ALA A 191 17.59 -7.17 12.64
C ALA A 191 16.45 -7.30 11.62
N VAL A 192 15.28 -7.68 12.12
CA VAL A 192 14.08 -7.91 11.32
C VAL A 192 12.87 -7.34 12.03
N THR A 193 12.06 -6.56 11.31
CA THR A 193 10.76 -6.11 11.79
C THR A 193 9.68 -6.50 10.80
N LEU A 194 8.65 -7.17 11.29
CA LEU A 194 7.45 -7.53 10.54
C LEU A 194 6.30 -6.63 10.97
N ASP A 195 5.81 -5.83 10.03
CA ASP A 195 4.58 -5.05 10.14
C ASP A 195 3.47 -5.75 9.35
N VAL A 196 2.41 -6.17 10.03
CA VAL A 196 1.20 -6.72 9.40
C VAL A 196 0.03 -5.80 9.70
N ARG A 197 -0.68 -5.38 8.65
CA ARG A 197 -1.77 -4.41 8.74
C ARG A 197 -3.06 -4.99 8.19
N VAL A 198 -4.15 -4.76 8.90
CA VAL A 198 -5.52 -5.16 8.52
C VAL A 198 -6.48 -4.01 8.72
N GLY A 199 -7.63 -4.08 8.03
CA GLY A 199 -8.62 -3.01 7.98
C GLY A 199 -8.42 -2.12 6.76
N ALA A 200 -8.65 -0.82 6.90
CA ALA A 200 -8.59 0.13 5.80
C ALA A 200 -7.15 0.55 5.47
N VAL A 201 -6.33 -0.40 5.01
CA VAL A 201 -4.94 -0.18 4.63
C VAL A 201 -4.77 -0.29 3.13
N GLU A 202 -4.17 0.73 2.50
CA GLU A 202 -3.79 0.67 1.08
C GLU A 202 -3.00 -0.60 0.75
N ASN A 203 -3.49 -1.37 -0.22
CA ASN A 203 -2.81 -2.56 -0.71
C ASN A 203 -1.47 -2.16 -1.36
N PRO A 204 -0.34 -2.78 -0.99
CA PRO A 204 0.96 -2.58 -1.63
C PRO A 204 0.93 -2.61 -3.17
N ALA A 205 0.02 -3.37 -3.76
CA ALA A 205 -0.18 -3.42 -5.20
C ALA A 205 -0.57 -2.05 -5.80
N ALA A 206 -1.28 -1.20 -5.06
CA ALA A 206 -1.62 0.17 -5.50
C ALA A 206 -0.37 1.04 -5.72
N SER A 207 0.72 0.73 -5.02
CA SER A 207 2.00 1.41 -5.19
C SER A 207 2.80 0.90 -6.40
N LEU A 208 2.42 -0.22 -7.04
CA LEU A 208 3.14 -0.73 -8.21
C LEU A 208 3.04 0.22 -9.41
N SER A 209 1.94 0.95 -9.53
CA SER A 209 1.74 1.94 -10.60
C SER A 209 2.64 3.17 -10.50
N TRP A 210 3.28 3.38 -9.34
CA TRP A 210 4.07 4.58 -9.08
C TRP A 210 5.50 4.48 -9.64
N ALA A 211 5.99 3.27 -9.96
CA ALA A 211 7.31 3.04 -10.54
C ALA A 211 8.45 3.86 -9.90
N LEU A 212 8.55 3.83 -8.57
CA LEU A 212 9.53 4.63 -7.83
C LEU A 212 10.98 4.22 -8.13
N PRO A 213 11.93 5.17 -8.30
CA PRO A 213 13.35 4.83 -8.45
C PRO A 213 13.85 3.92 -7.33
N GLY A 214 14.64 2.90 -7.69
CA GLY A 214 15.19 1.92 -6.74
C GLY A 214 14.19 0.86 -6.28
N ARG A 215 12.90 0.97 -6.61
CA ARG A 215 11.91 -0.08 -6.34
C ARG A 215 12.03 -1.20 -7.38
N VAL A 216 12.04 -2.44 -6.88
CA VAL A 216 11.98 -3.66 -7.69
C VAL A 216 10.60 -4.28 -7.53
N ILE A 217 9.94 -4.59 -8.64
CA ILE A 217 8.69 -5.38 -8.64
C ILE A 217 9.07 -6.85 -8.57
N THR A 218 8.40 -7.61 -7.70
CA THR A 218 8.69 -9.01 -7.46
C THR A 218 7.43 -9.76 -7.03
N THR A 219 7.57 -10.98 -6.52
CA THR A 219 6.48 -11.78 -5.96
C THR A 219 6.87 -12.40 -4.63
N VAL A 220 5.87 -12.59 -3.76
CA VAL A 220 5.95 -13.39 -2.54
C VAL A 220 4.77 -14.35 -2.55
N ASP A 221 5.01 -15.66 -2.48
CA ASP A 221 3.96 -16.70 -2.59
C ASP A 221 3.04 -16.53 -3.82
N GLY A 222 3.59 -16.04 -4.94
CA GLY A 222 2.83 -15.75 -6.17
C GLY A 222 2.02 -14.45 -6.15
N ALA A 223 1.92 -13.76 -5.01
CA ALA A 223 1.29 -12.44 -4.92
C ALA A 223 2.25 -11.34 -5.40
N PRO A 224 1.77 -10.32 -6.12
CA PRO A 224 2.57 -9.16 -6.48
C PRO A 224 3.13 -8.45 -5.25
N ALA A 225 4.41 -8.12 -5.32
CA ALA A 225 5.16 -7.49 -4.24
C ALA A 225 6.06 -6.39 -4.81
N TRP A 226 6.52 -5.51 -3.92
CA TRP A 226 7.61 -4.60 -4.24
C TRP A 226 8.68 -4.63 -3.16
N TYR A 227 9.91 -4.39 -3.59
CA TYR A 227 11.10 -4.37 -2.79
C TYR A 227 11.85 -3.05 -2.98
N VAL A 228 12.40 -2.49 -1.90
CA VAL A 228 13.29 -1.32 -1.96
C VAL A 228 14.55 -1.62 -1.14
N PRO A 229 15.74 -1.64 -1.75
CA PRO A 229 17.00 -1.75 -1.01
C PRO A 229 17.33 -0.40 -0.35
N HIS A 230 18.11 -0.45 0.73
CA HIS A 230 18.56 0.73 1.48
C HIS A 230 17.42 1.64 2.00
N SER A 231 16.22 1.09 2.12
CA SER A 231 15.09 1.78 2.72
C SER A 231 15.15 1.61 4.23
N GLU A 232 15.00 2.72 4.95
CA GLU A 232 15.01 2.73 6.42
C GLU A 232 16.28 2.12 7.03
N GLY A 233 17.43 2.31 6.38
CA GLY A 233 18.71 1.75 6.83
C GLY A 233 18.90 0.25 6.59
N GLY A 234 17.92 -0.40 5.96
CA GLY A 234 17.93 -1.82 5.65
C GLY A 234 17.35 -2.07 4.26
N SER A 235 16.32 -2.90 4.18
CA SER A 235 15.47 -3.07 2.99
C SER A 235 14.02 -3.25 3.42
N VAL A 236 13.10 -2.97 2.49
CA VAL A 236 11.66 -3.17 2.69
C VAL A 236 11.10 -4.03 1.58
N LEU A 237 10.43 -5.11 1.96
CA LEU A 237 9.61 -5.94 1.08
C LEU A 237 8.14 -5.83 1.51
N ALA A 238 7.23 -5.54 0.59
CA ALA A 238 5.80 -5.39 0.90
C ALA A 238 4.91 -6.12 -0.10
N TRP A 239 3.86 -6.76 0.41
CA TRP A 239 2.89 -7.55 -0.36
C TRP A 239 1.58 -7.71 0.44
N THR A 240 0.58 -8.32 -0.18
CA THR A 240 -0.69 -8.66 0.47
C THR A 240 -0.86 -10.17 0.49
N LYS A 241 -1.38 -10.71 1.58
CA LYS A 241 -1.75 -12.13 1.74
C LYS A 241 -2.95 -12.23 2.70
N ASP A 242 -3.94 -13.03 2.34
CA ASP A 242 -5.10 -13.34 3.19
C ASP A 242 -5.83 -12.11 3.77
N GLY A 243 -5.94 -11.03 2.98
CA GLY A 243 -6.60 -9.78 3.40
C GLY A 243 -5.75 -8.88 4.31
N ALA A 244 -4.49 -9.25 4.56
CA ALA A 244 -3.54 -8.46 5.34
C ALA A 244 -2.41 -7.91 4.45
N THR A 245 -1.97 -6.69 4.76
CA THR A 245 -0.84 -6.01 4.15
C THR A 245 0.42 -6.24 4.99
N PHE A 246 1.45 -6.80 4.37
CA PHE A 246 2.71 -7.12 5.01
C PHE A 246 3.77 -6.10 4.60
N ARG A 247 4.62 -5.73 5.55
CA ARG A 247 5.89 -5.04 5.33
C ARG A 247 6.95 -5.71 6.18
N LEU A 248 7.97 -6.20 5.49
CA LEU A 248 9.12 -6.81 6.11
C LEU A 248 10.32 -5.86 5.96
N TYR A 249 10.80 -5.39 7.10
CA TYR A 249 12.00 -4.59 7.23
C TYR A 249 13.14 -5.51 7.62
N VAL A 250 14.24 -5.50 6.86
CA VAL A 250 15.39 -6.38 7.08
C VAL A 250 16.65 -5.55 7.02
N GLY A 251 17.56 -5.67 7.99
CA GLY A 251 18.84 -4.95 7.93
C GLY A 251 19.72 -5.38 6.75
N ALA A 252 19.57 -6.62 6.27
CA ALA A 252 20.16 -7.05 4.99
C ALA A 252 19.54 -6.32 3.79
N HIS A 253 20.38 -5.94 2.80
CA HIS A 253 19.97 -5.16 1.64
C HIS A 253 19.71 -5.97 0.36
N THR A 254 19.39 -7.26 0.47
CA THR A 254 19.12 -8.10 -0.72
C THR A 254 17.69 -8.61 -0.75
N LEU A 255 17.09 -8.56 -1.95
CA LEU A 255 15.76 -9.12 -2.20
C LEU A 255 15.68 -10.60 -1.80
N GLN A 256 16.73 -11.37 -2.10
CA GLN A 256 16.79 -12.79 -1.77
C GLN A 256 16.70 -13.04 -0.26
N ALA A 257 17.38 -12.23 0.56
CA ALA A 257 17.29 -12.35 2.02
C ALA A 257 15.86 -12.02 2.52
N SER A 258 15.26 -10.94 2.03
CA SER A 258 13.88 -10.58 2.41
C SER A 258 12.87 -11.66 2.01
N GLN A 259 13.01 -12.24 0.81
CA GLN A 259 12.14 -13.34 0.36
C GLN A 259 12.34 -14.62 1.19
N ALA A 260 13.58 -14.96 1.55
CA ALA A 260 13.87 -16.11 2.39
C ALA A 260 13.25 -15.98 3.80
N ILE A 261 13.17 -14.76 4.33
CA ILE A 261 12.49 -14.49 5.61
C ILE A 261 10.97 -14.51 5.43
N ALA A 262 10.43 -13.91 4.36
CA ALA A 262 8.99 -13.94 4.08
C ALA A 262 8.46 -15.37 3.93
N ALA A 263 9.25 -16.29 3.37
CA ALA A 263 8.91 -17.71 3.26
C ALA A 263 8.82 -18.44 4.61
N GLN A 264 9.32 -17.85 5.70
CA GLN A 264 9.24 -18.42 7.06
C GLN A 264 8.03 -17.92 7.86
N LEU A 265 7.16 -17.12 7.23
CA LEU A 265 6.00 -16.58 7.93
C LEU A 265 5.01 -17.67 8.31
N GLU A 266 4.64 -17.67 9.57
CA GLU A 266 3.66 -18.57 10.16
C GLU A 266 2.48 -17.74 10.67
N HIS A 267 1.28 -18.13 10.28
CA HIS A 267 0.06 -17.62 10.91
C HIS A 267 -0.10 -18.28 12.28
N VAL A 268 -0.24 -17.48 13.34
CA VAL A 268 -0.31 -17.97 14.72
C VAL A 268 -1.62 -17.57 15.38
N ALA A 269 -2.10 -18.39 16.31
CA ALA A 269 -3.26 -18.04 17.11
C ALA A 269 -2.92 -16.88 18.08
N LEU A 270 -3.89 -16.01 18.36
CA LEU A 270 -3.74 -14.91 19.33
C LEU A 270 -3.43 -15.40 20.76
N GLY A 271 -3.75 -16.66 21.08
CA GLY A 271 -3.41 -17.30 22.36
C GLY A 271 -2.07 -18.04 22.37
N ASP A 272 -1.28 -17.97 21.29
CA ASP A 272 0.05 -18.60 21.22
C ASP A 272 0.98 -17.99 22.29
N PRO A 273 1.73 -18.82 23.06
CA PRO A 273 2.66 -18.32 24.07
C PRO A 273 3.70 -17.33 23.52
N ARG A 274 4.12 -17.47 22.25
CA ARG A 274 5.03 -16.54 21.55
C ARG A 274 4.43 -15.14 21.41
N VAL A 275 3.11 -15.05 21.35
CA VAL A 275 2.34 -13.80 21.29
C VAL A 275 2.11 -13.26 22.69
N THR A 276 1.48 -14.04 23.56
CA THR A 276 0.99 -13.55 24.85
C THR A 276 2.09 -13.18 25.83
N SER A 277 3.28 -13.79 25.73
CA SER A 277 4.42 -13.49 26.61
C SER A 277 5.23 -12.26 26.18
N ARG A 278 5.02 -11.76 24.95
CA ARG A 278 5.82 -10.69 24.32
C ARG A 278 5.04 -9.42 24.03
N LEU A 279 3.72 -9.45 24.21
CA LEU A 279 2.86 -8.30 23.96
C LEU A 279 3.18 -7.20 24.96
N THR A 280 3.68 -6.08 24.45
CA THR A 280 3.94 -4.88 25.23
C THR A 280 2.75 -3.94 25.09
N PRO A 281 2.23 -3.35 26.20
CA PRO A 281 1.15 -2.38 26.14
C PRO A 281 1.51 -1.09 25.42
#